data_AF-A0A7V3VWY2-F1
#
_entry.id   AF-A0A7V3VWY2-F1
#
_cell.length_a   1.000
_cell.length_b   1.000
_cell.length_c   1.000
_cell.angle_alpha   90.00
_cell.angle_beta   90.00
_cell.angle_gamma   90.00
#
_symmetry.space_group_name_H-M   'P 1'
#
loop_
_entity.id
_entity.type
_entity.pdbx_description
1 polymer ?
#
loop_
_entity_poly.entity_id
_entity_poly.type
_entity_poly.pdbx_seq_one_letter_code
_entity_poly.pdbx_strand_id
1 'polypeptide(L)'
;MFSPFSSVRRRKPLQITCDAPAFEVVLASRGVGLHSPEDVRWRRQALPKGAPAKRRGLIRRIWRLLFAFDVPEIEETCACGSPLPERRFILLRTRAGAQIRYTVAQCGRCRSIAWDEERM
;
A
#
# COMPACT_ATOMS: atom_id res chain seq x y z
N MET A 1 -48.19 -34.84 16.73
CA MET A 1 -46.92 -35.10 15.98
C MET A 1 -46.25 -33.76 15.73
N PHE A 2 -45.21 -33.42 16.50
CA PHE A 2 -44.43 -32.19 16.29
C PHE A 2 -43.19 -32.55 15.47
N SER A 3 -43.04 -31.92 14.30
CA SER A 3 -41.91 -32.14 13.41
C SER A 3 -40.72 -31.28 13.87
N PRO A 4 -39.56 -31.85 14.22
CA PRO A 4 -38.42 -31.11 14.76
C PRO A 4 -37.41 -30.78 13.65
N PHE A 5 -37.86 -30.20 12.54
CA PHE A 5 -36.92 -29.62 11.59
C PHE A 5 -36.68 -28.15 11.93
N SER A 6 -35.85 -28.02 12.96
CA SER A 6 -35.16 -26.82 13.39
C SER A 6 -34.69 -25.99 12.19
N SER A 7 -35.00 -24.70 12.25
CA SER A 7 -34.68 -23.72 11.23
C SER A 7 -33.20 -23.76 10.87
N VAL A 8 -32.89 -24.16 9.64
CA VAL A 8 -31.60 -23.87 9.03
C VAL A 8 -31.53 -22.35 8.90
N ARG A 9 -30.98 -21.69 9.94
CA ARG A 9 -30.69 -20.25 9.90
C ARG A 9 -29.80 -20.03 8.69
N ARG A 10 -30.35 -19.42 7.63
CA ARG A 10 -29.57 -19.03 6.45
C ARG A 10 -28.48 -18.08 6.92
N ARG A 11 -27.26 -18.59 7.07
CA ARG A 11 -26.09 -17.77 7.37
C ARG A 11 -25.91 -16.83 6.19
N LYS A 12 -25.84 -15.52 6.46
CA LYS A 12 -25.50 -14.55 5.40
C LYS A 12 -24.13 -14.96 4.81
N PRO A 13 -23.92 -14.80 3.49
CA PRO A 13 -22.63 -15.08 2.88
C PRO A 13 -21.52 -14.39 3.65
N LEU A 14 -20.46 -15.14 3.96
CA LEU A 14 -19.27 -14.58 4.60
C LEU A 14 -18.63 -13.59 3.62
N GLN A 15 -18.56 -12.32 4.00
CA GLN A 15 -17.78 -11.35 3.24
C GLN A 15 -16.32 -11.47 3.65
N ILE A 16 -15.49 -12.02 2.75
CA ILE A 16 -14.05 -12.07 2.93
C ILE A 16 -13.46 -10.81 2.32
N THR A 17 -12.97 -9.91 3.15
CA THR A 17 -12.20 -8.73 2.72
C THR A 17 -10.73 -9.09 2.69
N CYS A 18 -10.08 -8.94 1.54
CA CYS A 18 -8.64 -9.08 1.41
C CYS A 18 -7.99 -7.70 1.44
N ASP A 19 -7.01 -7.51 2.33
CA ASP A 19 -6.22 -6.28 2.38
C ASP A 19 -5.13 -6.23 1.30
N ALA A 20 -4.88 -7.33 0.58
CA ALA A 20 -3.93 -7.36 -0.53
C ALA A 20 -4.57 -6.80 -1.81
N PRO A 21 -3.78 -6.15 -2.68
CA PRO A 21 -4.25 -5.76 -4.00
C PRO A 21 -4.48 -6.98 -4.88
N ALA A 22 -4.96 -6.74 -6.11
CA ALA A 22 -5.07 -7.78 -7.13
C ALA A 22 -3.73 -8.51 -7.33
N PHE A 23 -3.80 -9.81 -7.61
CA PHE A 23 -2.62 -10.68 -7.64
C PHE A 23 -1.58 -10.25 -8.69
N GLU A 24 -2.02 -9.63 -9.78
CA GLU A 24 -1.15 -9.05 -10.81
C GLU A 24 -0.26 -7.94 -10.24
N VAL A 25 -0.77 -7.15 -9.30
CA VAL A 25 0.00 -6.13 -8.59
C VAL A 25 1.03 -6.79 -7.68
N VAL A 26 0.65 -7.85 -6.97
CA VAL A 26 1.56 -8.64 -6.12
C VAL A 26 2.72 -9.18 -6.96
N LEU A 27 2.43 -9.79 -8.11
CA LEU A 27 3.46 -10.30 -9.03
C LEU A 27 4.34 -9.19 -9.60
N ALA A 28 3.74 -8.11 -10.11
CA ALA A 28 4.47 -6.98 -10.68
C ALA A 28 5.37 -6.29 -9.65
N SER A 29 5.05 -6.39 -8.36
CA SER A 29 5.81 -5.74 -7.30
C SER A 29 7.24 -6.26 -7.13
N ARG A 30 7.50 -7.50 -7.53
CA ARG A 30 8.88 -8.02 -7.64
C ARG A 30 9.71 -7.22 -8.64
N GLY A 31 9.09 -6.82 -9.76
CA GLY A 31 9.75 -6.03 -10.82
C GLY A 31 10.16 -4.63 -10.39
N VAL A 32 9.48 -4.06 -9.38
CA VAL A 32 9.91 -2.81 -8.75
C VAL A 32 10.86 -3.05 -7.57
N GLY A 33 11.27 -4.29 -7.32
CA GLY A 33 12.28 -4.68 -6.32
C GLY A 33 11.74 -4.99 -4.93
N LEU A 34 10.43 -5.25 -4.77
CA LEU A 34 9.92 -5.78 -3.49
C LEU A 34 10.35 -7.24 -3.33
N HIS A 35 10.60 -7.66 -2.08
CA HIS A 35 11.09 -9.00 -1.76
C HIS A 35 9.96 -9.88 -1.23
N SER A 36 9.77 -11.05 -1.83
CA SER A 36 8.73 -12.03 -1.49
C SER A 36 7.35 -11.42 -1.25
N PRO A 37 6.80 -10.63 -2.20
CA PRO A 37 5.53 -9.93 -2.00
C PRO A 37 4.34 -10.87 -1.74
N GLU A 38 4.41 -12.11 -2.18
CA GLU A 38 3.42 -13.16 -1.89
C GLU A 38 3.43 -13.66 -0.43
N ASP A 39 4.55 -13.53 0.29
CA ASP A 39 4.75 -14.12 1.62
C ASP A 39 4.68 -13.09 2.76
N VAL A 40 4.24 -11.87 2.46
CA VAL A 40 4.25 -10.75 3.41
C VAL A 40 2.87 -10.16 3.58
N ARG A 41 2.66 -9.54 4.75
CA ARG A 41 1.41 -8.85 5.04
C ARG A 41 1.28 -7.59 4.20
N TRP A 42 0.21 -7.52 3.42
CA TRP A 42 -0.22 -6.30 2.75
C TRP A 42 -1.11 -5.47 3.66
N ARG A 43 -0.96 -4.16 3.59
CA ARG A 43 -1.79 -3.20 4.31
C ARG A 43 -2.18 -2.06 3.39
N ARG A 44 -3.47 -1.86 3.21
CA ARG A 44 -3.99 -0.69 2.50
C ARG A 44 -3.82 0.53 3.41
N GLN A 45 -3.10 1.53 2.93
CA GLN A 45 -2.87 2.78 3.65
C GLN A 45 -3.07 3.91 2.65
N ALA A 46 -3.88 4.91 3.00
CA ALA A 46 -3.99 6.12 2.19
C ALA A 46 -2.63 6.82 2.22
N LEU A 47 -1.88 6.71 1.13
CA LEU A 47 -0.56 7.31 1.00
C LEU A 47 -0.81 8.75 0.50
N PRO A 48 -0.52 9.82 1.27
CA PRO A 48 -0.66 11.19 0.81
C PRO A 48 -0.17 11.38 -0.62
N LYS A 49 -1.07 11.92 -1.46
CA LYS A 49 -0.88 12.21 -2.88
C LYS A 49 0.10 13.35 -3.07
N GLY A 50 1.37 13.10 -2.78
CA GLY A 50 2.39 14.13 -2.73
C GLY A 50 3.74 13.60 -3.18
N ALA A 51 4.10 14.01 -4.40
CA ALA A 51 5.40 14.01 -5.09
C ALA A 51 6.33 12.79 -4.98
N PRO A 52 7.04 12.42 -6.06
CA PRO A 52 8.15 11.46 -5.96
C PRO A 52 9.11 11.93 -4.87
N ALA A 53 9.58 10.99 -4.03
CA ALA A 53 10.61 11.26 -3.04
C ALA A 53 11.83 11.86 -3.76
N LYS A 54 11.89 13.20 -3.83
CA LYS A 54 12.99 13.90 -4.50
C LYS A 54 14.27 13.43 -3.84
N ARG A 55 15.17 12.87 -4.66
CA ARG A 55 16.55 12.49 -4.33
C ARG A 55 17.05 13.33 -3.16
N ARG A 56 17.37 12.64 -2.06
CA ARG A 56 18.06 13.18 -0.88
C ARG A 56 19.40 13.79 -1.31
N GLY A 57 19.37 15.02 -1.83
CA GLY A 57 20.53 15.77 -2.26
C GLY A 57 20.70 16.98 -1.35
N LEU A 58 21.95 17.25 -0.96
CA LEU A 58 22.42 18.32 -0.06
C LEU A 58 21.66 19.65 -0.13
N ILE A 59 21.12 20.00 -1.30
CA ILE A 59 20.28 21.18 -1.55
C ILE A 59 19.14 21.30 -0.52
N ARG A 60 18.43 20.23 -0.17
CA ARG A 60 17.30 20.34 0.78
C ARG A 60 17.74 20.63 2.22
N ARG A 61 18.96 20.21 2.62
CA ARG A 61 19.58 20.55 3.91
C ARG A 61 19.94 22.03 3.97
N ILE A 62 20.50 22.56 2.88
CA ILE A 62 20.87 23.98 2.74
C ILE A 62 19.60 24.86 2.81
N TRP A 63 18.54 24.47 2.12
CA TRP A 63 17.26 25.19 2.16
C TRP A 63 16.58 25.15 3.54
N ARG A 64 16.68 24.03 4.27
CA ARG A 64 16.18 23.92 5.67
C ARG A 64 16.90 24.87 6.62
N LEU A 65 18.23 24.97 6.50
CA LEU A 65 19.06 25.89 7.29
C LEU A 65 18.76 27.36 7.01
N LEU A 66 18.41 27.70 5.76
CA LEU A 66 18.15 29.08 5.35
C LEU A 66 16.74 29.58 5.66
N PHE A 67 15.73 28.70 5.69
CA PHE A 67 14.33 29.15 5.71
C PHE A 67 13.47 28.66 6.87
N ALA A 68 13.96 27.83 7.80
CA ALA A 68 13.26 27.42 9.04
C ALA A 68 11.77 27.03 8.89
N PHE A 69 11.34 26.65 7.69
CA PHE A 69 10.00 26.15 7.44
C PHE A 69 10.02 24.64 7.74
N ASP A 70 9.42 24.26 8.86
CA ASP A 70 9.04 22.88 9.13
C ASP A 70 7.96 22.48 8.13
N VAL A 71 8.39 22.04 6.95
CA VAL A 71 7.52 21.23 6.09
C VAL A 71 7.38 19.90 6.80
N PRO A 72 6.17 19.52 7.27
CA PRO A 72 6.00 18.22 7.91
C PRO A 72 6.36 17.13 6.90
N GLU A 73 7.54 16.54 7.06
CA GLU A 73 7.88 15.27 6.47
C GLU A 73 6.94 14.27 7.14
N ILE A 74 5.83 13.93 6.47
CA ILE A 74 4.96 12.83 6.91
C ILE A 74 5.80 11.56 6.74
N GLU A 75 6.62 11.25 7.74
CA GLU A 75 7.35 10.01 7.82
C GLU A 75 6.32 8.90 8.05
N GLU A 76 5.95 8.21 6.98
CA GLU A 76 5.02 7.12 7.06
C GLU A 76 5.68 5.96 7.80
N THR A 77 5.22 5.74 9.03
CA THR A 77 5.66 4.61 9.82
C THR A 77 4.89 3.37 9.43
N CYS A 78 5.62 2.28 9.20
CA CYS A 78 5.03 0.96 9.21
C CYS A 78 4.40 0.69 10.59
N ALA A 79 3.43 -0.22 10.65
CA ALA A 79 2.83 -0.63 11.92
C ALA A 79 3.81 -1.28 12.91
N CYS A 80 5.00 -1.69 12.48
CA CYS A 80 6.08 -2.10 13.38
C CYS A 80 6.87 -0.91 13.97
N GLY A 81 6.45 0.34 13.70
CA GLY A 81 7.08 1.58 14.13
C GLY A 81 8.31 2.00 13.32
N SER A 82 8.69 1.25 12.29
CA SER A 82 9.86 1.60 11.45
C SER A 82 9.46 2.49 10.28
N PRO A 83 10.33 3.42 9.84
CA PRO A 83 10.04 4.27 8.69
C PRO A 83 9.89 3.41 7.43
N LEU A 84 8.90 3.72 6.61
CA LEU A 84 8.78 3.13 5.28
C LEU A 84 9.84 3.72 4.34
N PRO A 85 10.45 2.91 3.47
CA PRO A 85 11.41 3.40 2.49
C PRO A 85 10.70 4.12 1.34
N GLU A 86 11.49 4.51 0.33
CA GLU A 86 10.99 5.17 -0.87
C GLU A 86 9.87 4.37 -1.56
N ARG A 87 8.81 5.10 -1.92
CA ARG A 87 7.63 4.57 -2.61
C ARG A 87 7.97 4.20 -4.05
N ARG A 88 7.38 3.10 -4.50
CA ARG A 88 7.48 2.58 -5.86
C ARG A 88 6.10 2.56 -6.50
N PHE A 89 6.08 2.60 -7.83
CA PHE A 89 4.84 2.72 -8.57
C PHE A 89 4.69 1.57 -9.57
N ILE A 90 3.48 1.01 -9.63
CA ILE A 90 3.08 0.01 -10.61
C ILE A 90 1.91 0.60 -11.37
N LEU A 91 2.04 0.69 -12.69
CA LEU A 91 0.97 1.15 -13.57
C LEU A 91 0.35 -0.07 -14.24
N LEU A 92 -0.94 -0.30 -13.99
CA LEU A 92 -1.72 -1.31 -14.69
C LEU A 92 -2.67 -0.65 -15.66
N ARG A 93 -2.75 -1.19 -16.86
CA ARG A 93 -3.72 -0.78 -17.87
C ARG A 93 -4.85 -1.78 -17.88
N THR A 94 -6.06 -1.31 -17.63
CA THR A 94 -7.25 -2.15 -17.69
C THR A 94 -7.61 -2.46 -19.14
N ARG A 95 -8.39 -3.52 -19.38
CA ARG A 95 -8.91 -3.84 -20.72
C ARG A 95 -9.76 -2.71 -21.32
N ALA A 96 -10.37 -1.88 -20.47
CA ALA A 96 -11.14 -0.70 -20.88
C ALA A 96 -10.25 0.51 -21.23
N GLY A 97 -8.92 0.39 -21.16
CA GLY A 97 -7.96 1.45 -21.49
C GLY A 97 -7.61 2.37 -20.31
N ALA A 98 -8.36 2.33 -19.21
CA ALA A 98 -8.07 3.12 -18.00
C ALA A 98 -6.74 2.70 -17.36
N GLN A 99 -6.01 3.67 -16.79
CA GLN A 99 -4.77 3.43 -16.07
C GLN A 99 -5.00 3.51 -14.57
N ILE A 100 -4.54 2.48 -13.85
CA ILE A 100 -4.58 2.43 -12.40
C ILE A 100 -3.14 2.46 -11.90
N ARG A 101 -2.83 3.42 -11.04
CA ARG A 101 -1.53 3.54 -10.38
C ARG A 101 -1.61 2.97 -8.98
N TYR A 102 -0.78 1.95 -8.75
CA TYR A 102 -0.55 1.41 -7.43
C TYR A 102 0.73 2.03 -6.88
N THR A 103 0.65 2.58 -5.68
CA THR A 103 1.81 3.03 -4.93
C THR A 103 2.11 1.97 -3.88
N VAL A 104 3.35 1.49 -3.82
CA VAL A 104 3.76 0.41 -2.90
C VAL A 104 5.06 0.76 -2.19
N ALA A 105 5.18 0.36 -0.92
CA ALA A 105 6.41 0.48 -0.14
C ALA A 105 6.56 -0.71 0.81
N GLN A 106 7.74 -1.33 0.86
CA GLN A 106 8.01 -2.48 1.73
C GLN A 106 8.86 -2.08 2.92
N CYS A 107 8.40 -2.37 4.13
CA CYS A 107 9.19 -2.13 5.33
C CYS A 107 10.46 -2.98 5.35
N GLY A 108 11.63 -2.36 5.55
CA GLY A 108 12.91 -3.09 5.66
C GLY A 108 13.03 -3.97 6.90
N ARG A 109 12.25 -3.71 7.97
CA ARG A 109 12.29 -4.46 9.23
C ARG A 109 11.35 -5.68 9.23
N CYS A 110 10.05 -5.45 9.04
CA CYS A 110 9.05 -6.52 9.12
C CYS A 110 8.56 -7.03 7.75
N ARG A 111 9.10 -6.49 6.66
CA ARG A 111 8.75 -6.82 5.26
C ARG A 111 7.31 -6.61 4.84
N SER A 112 6.44 -6.09 5.71
CA SER A 112 5.06 -5.75 5.35
C SER A 112 5.04 -4.71 4.23
N ILE A 113 4.07 -4.82 3.33
CA ILE A 113 3.91 -3.90 2.21
C ILE A 113 2.73 -2.98 2.48
N ALA A 114 3.01 -1.69 2.53
CA ALA A 114 1.99 -0.65 2.48
C ALA A 114 1.66 -0.36 1.01
N TRP A 115 0.37 -0.23 0.69
CA TRP A 115 -0.06 0.08 -0.65
C TRP A 115 -1.29 0.98 -0.70
N ASP A 116 -1.40 1.71 -1.81
CA ASP A 116 -2.57 2.51 -2.16
C ASP A 116 -2.86 2.41 -3.66
N GLU A 117 -4.11 2.65 -4.04
CA GLU A 117 -4.55 2.70 -5.43
C GLU A 117 -5.08 4.09 -5.80
N GLU A 118 -4.63 4.59 -6.95
CA GLU A 118 -5.12 5.82 -7.55
C GLU A 118 -5.61 5.51 -8.97
N ARG A 119 -6.91 5.69 -9.19
CA ARG A 119 -7.52 5.61 -10.51
C ARG A 119 -7.35 6.96 -11.21
N MET A 120 -6.74 6.94 -12.40
CA MET A 120 -6.58 8.11 -13.27
C MET A 120 -7.61 8.10 -14.40
#